data_AF-A0A392S825-F1
#
_entry.id   AF-A0A392S825-F1
#
_cell.length_a   1.000
_cell.length_b   1.000
_cell.length_c   1.000
_cell.angle_alpha   90.00
_cell.angle_beta   90.00
_cell.angle_gamma   90.00
#
_symmetry.space_group_name_H-M   'P 1'
#
loop_
_entity.id
_entity.type
_entity.pdbx_description
1 polymer ?
#
loop_
_entity_poly.entity_id
_entity_poly.type
_entity_poly.pdbx_seq_one_letter_code
_entity_poly.pdbx_strand_id
1 'polypeptide(L)'
;MLGTPSSSWQFDPEIEKTARAIRKVVRLAKEAARLAALEKRVSEEEVSEEEEIQEMAENVNNPPQSRRTLGDYGQRNNGEVANLGF
;
A
#
# COMPACT_ATOMS: atom_id res chain seq x y z
N MET A 1 24.98 -33.70 -42.33
CA MET A 1 24.21 -34.69 -41.56
C MET A 1 22.83 -34.12 -41.32
N LEU A 2 21.80 -34.61 -42.03
CA LEU A 2 20.41 -34.18 -41.83
C LEU A 2 19.90 -34.80 -40.52
N GLY A 3 19.47 -33.97 -39.56
CA GLY A 3 18.86 -34.44 -38.32
C GLY A 3 17.55 -35.17 -38.60
N THR A 4 17.40 -36.37 -38.06
CA THR A 4 16.16 -37.14 -38.12
C THR A 4 15.02 -36.36 -37.46
N PRO A 5 13.81 -36.33 -38.03
CA PRO A 5 12.68 -35.64 -37.41
C PRO A 5 12.44 -36.26 -36.03
N SER A 6 12.54 -35.41 -35.00
CA SER A 6 12.34 -35.76 -33.60
C SER A 6 11.04 -36.56 -33.47
N SER A 7 11.17 -37.80 -33.00
CA SER A 7 10.10 -38.71 -32.59
C SER A 7 8.82 -37.98 -32.22
N SER A 8 7.71 -38.28 -32.89
CA SER A 8 6.38 -37.85 -32.48
C SER A 8 6.13 -38.36 -31.06
N TRP A 9 6.22 -37.47 -30.07
CA TRP A 9 5.87 -37.81 -28.69
C TRP A 9 4.39 -38.20 -28.69
N GLN A 10 4.09 -39.48 -28.48
CA GLN A 10 2.72 -39.96 -28.40
C GLN A 10 2.00 -39.22 -27.27
N PHE A 11 0.79 -38.73 -27.55
CA PHE A 11 -0.04 -38.11 -26.54
C PHE A 11 -0.51 -39.15 -25.52
N ASP A 12 -0.22 -38.89 -24.24
CA ASP A 12 -0.70 -39.71 -23.13
C ASP A 12 -1.90 -39.02 -22.44
N PRO A 13 -3.12 -39.57 -22.58
CA PRO A 13 -4.33 -38.98 -22.00
C PRO A 13 -4.34 -38.98 -20.47
N GLU A 14 -3.62 -39.87 -19.80
CA GLU A 14 -3.55 -39.92 -18.34
C GLU A 14 -2.66 -38.79 -17.81
N ILE A 15 -1.52 -38.55 -18.48
CA ILE A 15 -0.63 -37.42 -18.17
C ILE A 15 -1.35 -36.09 -18.39
N GLU A 16 -2.12 -35.93 -19.47
CA GLU A 16 -2.83 -34.67 -19.71
C GLU A 16 -3.92 -34.41 -18.66
N LYS A 17 -4.65 -35.45 -18.22
CA LYS A 17 -5.65 -35.32 -17.14
C LYS A 17 -5.02 -34.83 -15.84
N THR A 18 -3.91 -35.44 -15.44
CA THR A 18 -3.20 -35.06 -14.21
C THR A 18 -2.60 -33.65 -14.33
N ALA A 19 -1.98 -33.33 -15.46
CA ALA A 19 -1.46 -31.98 -15.73
C ALA A 19 -2.56 -30.91 -15.64
N ARG A 20 -3.76 -31.17 -16.19
CA ARG A 20 -4.92 -30.26 -16.07
C ARG A 20 -5.38 -30.10 -14.63
N ALA A 21 -5.44 -31.19 -13.87
CA ALA A 21 -5.80 -31.13 -12.45
C ALA A 21 -4.80 -30.27 -11.67
N ILE A 22 -3.50 -30.50 -11.85
CA ILE A 22 -2.44 -29.72 -11.20
C ILE A 22 -2.54 -28.24 -11.57
N ARG A 23 -2.70 -27.90 -12.85
CA ARG A 23 -2.88 -26.49 -13.28
C ARG A 23 -4.08 -25.84 -12.61
N LYS A 24 -5.20 -26.55 -12.46
CA LYS A 24 -6.39 -26.04 -11.76
C LYS A 24 -6.12 -25.79 -10.27
N VAL A 25 -5.50 -26.75 -9.58
CA VAL A 25 -5.14 -26.61 -8.16
C VAL A 25 -4.20 -25.43 -7.94
N VAL A 26 -3.17 -25.29 -8.78
CA VAL A 26 -2.23 -24.17 -8.71
C VAL A 26 -2.92 -22.82 -8.92
N ARG A 27 -3.86 -22.73 -9.88
CA ARG A 27 -4.63 -21.50 -10.10
C ARG A 27 -5.47 -21.13 -8.88
N LEU A 28 -6.18 -22.11 -8.30
CA LEU A 28 -6.97 -21.90 -7.08
C LEU A 28 -6.10 -21.48 -5.89
N ALA A 29 -4.93 -22.10 -5.70
CA ALA A 29 -4.00 -21.72 -4.65
C ALA A 29 -3.48 -20.27 -4.82
N LYS A 30 -3.22 -19.85 -6.07
CA LYS A 30 -2.83 -18.46 -6.37
C LYS A 30 -3.96 -17.47 -6.11
N GLU A 31 -5.19 -17.81 -6.47
CA GLU A 31 -6.38 -16.98 -6.17
C GLU A 31 -6.59 -16.87 -4.65
N ALA A 32 -6.51 -17.97 -3.91
CA ALA A 32 -6.60 -17.97 -2.45
C ALA A 32 -5.48 -17.14 -1.80
N ALA A 33 -4.24 -17.26 -2.28
CA ALA A 33 -3.12 -16.45 -1.78
C ALA A 33 -3.32 -14.95 -2.07
N ARG A 34 -3.89 -14.59 -3.22
CA ARG A 34 -4.25 -13.19 -3.53
C ARG A 34 -5.34 -12.66 -2.61
N LEU A 35 -6.37 -13.46 -2.33
CA LEU A 35 -7.42 -13.09 -1.39
C LEU A 35 -6.89 -12.92 0.02
N ALA A 36 -6.06 -13.85 0.51
CA ALA A 36 -5.43 -13.75 1.83
C ALA A 36 -4.50 -12.52 1.93
N ALA A 37 -3.78 -12.18 0.86
CA ALA A 37 -2.98 -10.95 0.83
C ALA A 37 -3.84 -9.68 0.83
N LEU A 38 -5.00 -9.71 0.17
CA LEU A 38 -5.95 -8.60 0.20
C LEU A 38 -6.58 -8.45 1.59
N GLU A 39 -6.99 -9.54 2.23
CA GLU A 39 -7.52 -9.54 3.60
C GLU A 39 -6.54 -8.94 4.60
N LYS A 40 -5.26 -9.30 4.50
CA LYS A 40 -4.21 -8.66 5.32
C LYS A 40 -4.10 -7.16 5.07
N ARG A 41 -4.15 -6.74 3.82
CA ARG A 41 -4.13 -5.30 3.48
C ARG A 41 -5.34 -4.57 4.02
N VAL A 42 -6.53 -5.15 3.90
CA VAL A 42 -7.75 -4.58 4.47
C VAL A 42 -7.63 -4.49 5.99
N SER A 43 -7.11 -5.52 6.66
CA SER A 43 -6.89 -5.45 8.11
C SER A 43 -5.84 -4.41 8.52
N GLU A 44 -4.79 -4.21 7.71
CA GLU A 44 -3.80 -3.15 7.96
C GLU A 44 -4.39 -1.76 7.70
N GLU A 45 -5.21 -1.61 6.65
CA GLU A 45 -5.90 -0.36 6.32
C GLU A 45 -6.93 0.01 7.39
N GLU A 46 -7.75 -0.95 7.87
CA GLU A 46 -8.70 -0.74 8.97
C GLU A 46 -7.98 -0.27 10.24
N VAL A 47 -6.84 -0.87 10.59
CA VAL A 47 -6.01 -0.43 11.74
C VAL A 47 -5.42 0.96 11.50
N SER A 48 -5.00 1.28 10.28
CA SER A 48 -4.50 2.61 9.93
C SER A 48 -5.60 3.68 10.00
N GLU A 49 -6.81 3.38 9.53
CA GLU A 49 -7.96 4.28 9.62
C GLU A 49 -8.36 4.53 11.08
N GLU A 50 -8.33 3.48 11.92
CA GLU A 50 -8.58 3.58 13.36
C GLU A 50 -7.54 4.47 14.08
N GLU A 51 -6.26 4.35 13.74
CA GLU A 51 -5.19 5.22 14.25
C GLU A 51 -5.36 6.68 13.77
N GLU A 52 -5.68 6.90 12.49
CA GLU A 52 -5.91 8.26 11.95
C GLU A 52 -7.11 8.95 12.62
N ILE A 53 -8.20 8.22 12.86
CA ILE A 53 -9.38 8.76 13.56
C ILE A 53 -9.02 9.12 15.02
N GLN A 54 -8.17 8.34 15.68
CA GLN A 54 -7.69 8.65 17.04
C GLN A 54 -6.77 9.87 17.05
N GLU A 55 -5.82 9.99 16.13
CA GLU A 55 -4.95 11.18 16.00
C GLU A 55 -5.80 12.44 15.76
N MET A 56 -6.77 12.36 14.85
CA MET A 56 -7.67 13.46 14.55
C MET A 56 -8.54 13.84 15.75
N ALA A 57 -8.98 12.87 16.56
CA ALA A 57 -9.73 13.11 17.80
C ALA A 57 -8.86 13.74 18.90
N GLU A 58 -7.59 13.34 19.02
CA GLU A 58 -6.64 13.92 19.97
C GLU A 58 -6.27 15.36 19.59
N ASN A 59 -6.12 15.65 18.29
CA ASN A 59 -5.81 16.99 17.79
C ASN A 59 -6.96 18.00 18.00
N VAL A 60 -8.23 17.57 18.10
CA VAL A 60 -9.35 18.47 18.47
C VAL A 60 -9.21 19.02 19.89
N ASN A 61 -8.52 18.30 20.78
CA ASN A 61 -8.29 18.72 22.16
C ASN A 61 -7.18 19.76 22.28
N ASN A 62 -6.41 20.00 21.21
CA ASN A 62 -5.39 21.02 21.17
C ASN A 62 -6.02 22.35 20.70
N PRO A 63 -6.00 23.43 21.50
CA PRO A 63 -6.58 24.70 21.08
C PRO A 63 -5.90 25.19 19.78
N PRO A 64 -6.66 25.76 18.83
CA PRO A 64 -6.09 26.22 17.57
C PRO A 64 -4.99 27.24 17.84
N GLN A 65 -3.82 27.05 17.21
CA GLN A 65 -2.74 28.01 17.34
C GLN A 65 -3.20 29.40 16.89
N SER A 66 -2.85 30.41 17.68
CA SER A 66 -3.19 31.80 17.37
C SER A 66 -2.62 32.16 15.99
N ARG A 67 -3.50 32.44 15.05
CA ARG A 67 -3.11 32.91 13.71
C ARG A 67 -2.57 34.32 13.84
N ARG A 68 -1.37 34.57 13.30
CA ARG A 68 -0.81 35.91 13.26
C ARG A 68 -1.70 36.82 12.42
N THR A 69 -2.14 37.94 12.99
CA THR A 69 -2.91 38.96 12.27
C THR A 69 -1.98 39.84 11.43
N LEU A 70 -2.51 40.59 10.45
CA LEU A 70 -1.71 41.55 9.67
C LEU A 70 -1.03 42.60 10.57
N GLY A 71 -1.60 42.90 11.73
CA GLY A 71 -1.01 43.80 12.74
C GLY A 71 0.19 43.20 13.49
N ASP A 72 0.36 41.88 13.48
CA ASP A 72 1.42 41.19 14.23
C ASP A 72 2.77 41.26 13.52
N TYR A 73 2.75 41.45 12.18
CA TYR A 73 3.95 41.54 11.34
C TYR A 73 4.76 42.83 11.54
N GLY A 74 4.30 43.74 12.40
CA GLY A 74 5.00 44.99 12.74
C GLY A 74 5.11 45.26 14.24
N GLN A 75 4.68 44.32 15.09
CA GLN A 75 4.73 44.51 16.53
C GLN A 75 6.18 44.35 17.01
N ARG A 76 6.83 45.47 17.30
CA ARG A 76 8.17 45.48 17.88
C ARG A 76 8.09 44.88 19.28
N ASN A 77 8.48 43.62 19.44
CA ASN A 77 8.80 43.05 20.75
C ASN A 77 9.75 44.05 21.43
N ASN A 78 9.46 44.43 22.67
CA ASN A 78 10.05 45.56 23.40
C ASN A 78 11.60 45.48 23.58
N GLY A 79 12.40 45.53 22.52
CA GLY A 79 13.85 45.70 22.64
C GLY A 79 14.74 45.16 21.53
N GLU A 80 14.34 44.18 20.72
CA GLU A 80 15.29 43.57 19.76
C GLU A 80 14.73 43.53 18.35
N VAL A 81 14.92 44.66 17.66
CA VAL A 81 14.72 44.77 16.21
C VAL A 81 15.90 44.10 15.51
N ALA A 82 15.84 42.79 15.28
CA ALA A 82 16.73 42.17 14.30
C ALA A 82 16.12 42.35 12.90
N ASN A 83 16.28 43.56 12.33
CA ASN A 83 16.21 43.74 10.89
C ASN A 83 17.41 42.98 10.28
N LEU A 84 17.25 41.69 9.96
CA LEU A 84 18.18 41.05 9.04
C LEU A 84 17.81 41.52 7.64
N GLY A 85 18.74 42.29 7.06
CA GLY A 85 18.61 42.96 5.78
C GLY A 85 18.28 42.04 4.61
N PHE A 86 17.80 42.72 3.55
CA PHE A 86 17.45 42.22 2.23
C PHE A 86 18.46 41.24 1.62
#